data_AF-A0A3D4JI49-F1
#
_entry.id   AF-A0A3D4JI49-F1
#
_cell.length_a   1.000
_cell.length_b   1.000
_cell.length_c   1.000
_cell.angle_alpha   90.00
_cell.angle_beta   90.00
_cell.angle_gamma   90.00
#
_symmetry.space_group_name_H-M   'P 1'
#
loop_
_entity.id
_entity.type
_entity.pdbx_description
1 polymer ?
#
loop_
_entity_poly.entity_id
_entity_poly.type
_entity_poly.pdbx_seq_one_letter_code
_entity_poly.pdbx_strand_id
1 'polypeptide(L)'
;SVNNYFVNHPEMVLGTIAEANQKYGPTENTQVIPIPGVELKQQLSEAVKNIHGTYTLQTKKAEKKKEAEDIIPAPANSRTYSYYAVSGSVYYRGDDETMSKVKLSGDGLKRALAMVEIRDTVRELLDMQLDNADHSLDGDILEKREKLNQTYDAFTEKYGHFDEKKNSRLFKDDDGYSFLTALETRDKDSGEYAKADIFYHDTVKPNSVVEHVETAQEALILSVAEKAKVDFDYMTELCGMDKNTLINELEGQIYRLPQEEEKYVTADEYLTGNIRQKLRELNNAPIGMDVSRHREALEAAMPKKVEAKDISVKLGSHWVSPEFVTQFINEKFRPGWKSNIEAQYSKASGKWKIEGASKSDKGSYTATHDFGTRRKDAYAILEGILNHEDLTVKDPKLDENGEPMRDSRDNIIKVTNHEETKAVQSMVRKIESAWQDWIFKDPDRRTVLVDKYNEVFNSIRHREYDGSHLNFVGMNSDITLKEHQKNAVARALYGGNTMLAHCVGAGKSVTRS
;
A
#
# COMPACT_ATOMS: atom_id res chain seq x y z
N SER A 1 10.21 18.77 -25.19
CA SER A 1 11.32 19.75 -25.18
C SER A 1 12.49 19.17 -24.39
N VAL A 2 13.73 19.36 -24.86
CA VAL A 2 14.94 18.83 -24.21
C VAL A 2 15.68 19.98 -23.53
N ASN A 3 16.14 19.77 -22.29
CA ASN A 3 16.94 20.76 -21.57
C ASN A 3 18.26 21.03 -22.32
N ASN A 4 18.63 22.31 -22.51
CA ASN A 4 19.85 22.72 -23.20
C ASN A 4 21.13 22.04 -22.69
N TYR A 5 21.16 21.66 -21.40
CA TYR A 5 22.28 20.89 -20.86
C TYR A 5 22.50 19.58 -21.63
N PHE A 6 21.46 18.78 -21.86
CA PHE A 6 21.56 17.51 -22.59
C PHE A 6 21.75 17.70 -24.11
N VAL A 7 21.40 18.87 -24.63
CA VAL A 7 21.72 19.25 -26.03
C VAL A 7 23.23 19.50 -26.17
N ASN A 8 23.84 20.17 -25.18
CA ASN A 8 25.26 20.49 -25.18
C ASN A 8 26.14 19.35 -24.64
N HIS A 9 25.55 18.42 -23.90
CA HIS A 9 26.21 17.26 -23.29
C HIS A 9 25.50 15.95 -23.69
N PRO A 10 25.56 15.54 -24.97
CA PRO A 10 24.94 14.30 -25.43
C PRO A 10 25.51 13.06 -24.73
N GLU A 11 26.75 13.10 -24.25
CA GLU A 11 27.37 12.06 -23.43
C GLU A 11 26.68 11.84 -22.07
N MET A 12 25.85 12.79 -21.63
CA MET A 12 25.04 12.67 -20.41
C MET A 12 23.66 12.03 -20.66
N VAL A 13 23.36 11.67 -21.92
CA VAL A 13 22.13 10.98 -22.30
C VAL A 13 22.43 9.50 -22.50
N LEU A 14 21.81 8.64 -21.69
CA LEU A 14 22.04 7.19 -21.70
C LEU A 14 21.22 6.49 -22.79
N GLY A 15 21.37 6.95 -24.04
CA GLY A 15 20.62 6.50 -25.20
C GLY A 15 20.54 7.53 -26.31
N THR A 16 19.77 7.21 -27.35
CA THR A 16 19.52 8.11 -28.48
C THR A 16 18.21 8.85 -28.28
N ILE A 17 18.24 10.18 -28.24
CA ILE A 17 17.04 11.00 -28.23
C ILE A 17 16.27 10.79 -29.53
N ALA A 18 14.99 10.46 -29.43
CA ALA A 18 14.08 10.33 -30.57
C ALA A 18 12.72 10.93 -30.23
N GLU A 19 11.94 11.28 -31.25
CA GLU A 19 10.52 11.60 -31.08
C GLU A 19 9.76 10.33 -30.71
N ALA A 20 8.83 10.44 -29.75
CA ALA A 20 8.03 9.33 -29.28
C ALA A 20 7.06 8.86 -30.39
N ASN A 21 7.12 7.58 -30.73
CA ASN A 21 6.16 6.96 -31.63
C ASN A 21 5.39 5.89 -30.85
N GLN A 22 4.35 6.30 -30.13
CA GLN A 22 3.43 5.40 -29.45
C GLN A 22 2.04 5.52 -30.02
N LYS A 23 1.41 4.37 -30.27
CA LYS A 23 0.02 4.22 -30.74
C LYS A 23 -1.02 4.73 -29.72
N TYR A 24 -0.59 4.98 -28.48
CA TYR A 24 -1.41 5.49 -27.37
C TYR A 24 -0.58 6.45 -26.50
N GLY A 25 -0.40 7.70 -26.96
CA GLY A 25 0.26 8.77 -26.21
C GLY A 25 0.42 10.02 -27.08
N PRO A 26 0.64 11.22 -26.50
CA PRO A 26 0.90 12.43 -27.27
C PRO A 26 2.14 12.25 -28.16
N THR A 27 2.00 12.47 -29.46
CA THR A 27 3.08 12.35 -30.48
C THR A 27 4.17 13.41 -30.34
N GLU A 28 4.02 14.37 -29.43
CA GLU A 28 4.94 15.49 -29.21
C GLU A 28 5.99 15.23 -28.11
N ASN A 29 6.01 14.01 -27.54
CA ASN A 29 6.93 13.67 -26.46
C ASN A 29 8.31 13.24 -26.97
N THR A 30 9.35 13.60 -26.24
CA THR A 30 10.73 13.14 -26.50
C THR A 30 11.01 11.87 -25.70
N GLN A 31 11.58 10.85 -26.33
CA GLN A 31 12.02 9.60 -25.70
C GLN A 31 13.54 9.38 -25.86
N VAL A 32 14.13 8.56 -25.00
CA VAL A 32 15.53 8.13 -25.10
C VAL A 32 15.54 6.63 -25.38
N ILE A 33 15.94 6.27 -26.60
CA ILE A 33 16.00 4.88 -27.05
C ILE A 33 17.32 4.26 -26.58
N PRO A 34 17.29 3.08 -25.92
CA PRO A 34 18.51 2.41 -25.49
C PRO A 34 19.45 2.10 -26.67
N ILE A 35 20.76 2.28 -26.48
CA ILE A 35 21.76 1.85 -27.47
C ILE A 35 21.83 0.31 -27.46
N PRO A 36 21.58 -0.38 -28.58
CA PRO A 36 21.59 -1.84 -28.63
C PRO A 36 22.95 -2.42 -28.22
N GLY A 37 22.94 -3.40 -27.31
CA GLY A 37 24.14 -4.13 -26.89
C GLY A 37 25.02 -3.43 -25.85
N VAL A 38 24.61 -2.27 -25.33
CA VAL A 38 25.33 -1.55 -24.27
C VAL A 38 24.53 -1.60 -22.98
N GLU A 39 25.15 -2.08 -21.89
CA GLU A 39 24.47 -2.10 -20.59
C GLU A 39 24.32 -0.70 -19.99
N LEU A 40 23.12 -0.40 -19.49
CA LEU A 40 22.80 0.87 -18.83
C LEU A 40 23.75 1.19 -17.68
N LYS A 41 24.17 0.17 -16.92
CA LYS A 41 25.09 0.31 -15.79
C LYS A 41 26.45 0.89 -16.21
N GLN A 42 26.95 0.48 -17.37
CA GLN A 42 28.22 0.99 -17.90
C GLN A 42 28.05 2.44 -18.37
N GLN A 43 26.99 2.73 -19.13
CA GLN A 43 26.70 4.09 -19.61
C GLN A 43 26.54 5.09 -18.45
N LEU A 44 25.83 4.70 -17.38
CA LEU A 44 25.69 5.55 -16.20
C LEU A 44 27.05 5.78 -15.50
N SER A 45 27.86 4.74 -15.38
CA SER A 45 29.19 4.83 -14.76
C SER A 45 30.14 5.74 -15.55
N GLU A 46 29.97 5.83 -16.86
CA GLU A 46 30.71 6.74 -17.73
C GLU A 46 30.19 8.17 -17.64
N ALA A 47 28.86 8.37 -17.72
CA ALA A 47 28.25 9.69 -17.64
C ALA A 47 28.57 10.40 -16.31
N VAL A 48 28.56 9.69 -15.17
CA VAL A 48 28.90 10.28 -13.87
C VAL A 48 30.33 10.83 -13.83
N LYS A 49 31.27 10.25 -14.60
CA LYS A 49 32.66 10.75 -14.65
C LYS A 49 32.75 12.14 -15.30
N ASN A 50 31.79 12.50 -16.14
CA ASN A 50 31.74 13.79 -16.82
C ASN A 50 31.10 14.88 -15.95
N ILE A 51 30.58 14.53 -14.75
CA ILE A 51 30.07 15.50 -13.78
C ILE A 51 31.26 16.13 -13.06
N HIS A 52 31.71 17.26 -13.59
CA HIS A 52 32.74 18.07 -12.95
C HIS A 52 32.09 19.24 -12.22
N GLY A 53 32.11 19.18 -10.89
CA GLY A 53 31.65 20.25 -10.04
C GLY A 53 32.74 20.62 -9.05
N THR A 54 33.15 21.88 -9.02
CA THR A 54 33.91 22.42 -7.89
C THR A 54 32.91 22.91 -6.85
N TYR A 55 32.78 22.16 -5.76
CA TYR A 55 32.12 22.69 -4.57
C TYR A 55 33.04 23.75 -3.98
N THR A 56 32.76 24.99 -4.35
CA THR A 56 33.30 26.12 -3.60
C THR A 56 32.37 26.27 -2.43
N LEU A 57 32.85 25.99 -1.21
CA LEU A 57 32.20 26.52 -0.02
C LEU A 57 31.97 28.00 -0.33
N GLN A 58 30.71 28.41 -0.49
CA GLN A 58 30.40 29.80 -0.27
C GLN A 58 30.74 30.03 1.20
N THR A 59 31.99 30.40 1.48
CA THR A 59 32.21 31.48 2.42
C THR A 59 31.29 32.55 1.89
N LYS A 60 30.13 32.70 2.53
CA LYS A 60 29.21 33.81 2.30
C LYS A 60 30.14 34.98 2.03
N LYS A 61 30.12 35.54 0.80
CA LYS A 61 30.58 36.92 0.62
C LYS A 61 30.02 37.59 1.83
N ALA A 62 30.87 38.16 2.70
CA ALA A 62 30.39 38.82 3.89
C ALA A 62 29.28 39.75 3.40
N GLU A 63 28.03 39.30 3.56
CA GLU A 63 26.88 40.15 3.45
C GLU A 63 27.27 41.18 4.48
N LYS A 64 27.44 42.42 4.03
CA LYS A 64 27.67 43.59 4.90
C LYS A 64 27.00 43.25 6.20
N LYS A 65 27.77 43.02 7.28
CA LYS A 65 27.25 42.62 8.59
C LYS A 65 25.92 43.34 8.73
N LYS A 66 24.79 42.63 8.56
CA LYS A 66 23.52 43.19 9.00
C LYS A 66 23.82 43.47 10.47
N GLU A 67 23.75 44.74 10.85
CA GLU A 67 24.09 45.16 12.20
C GLU A 67 23.41 44.20 13.16
N ALA A 68 24.07 43.84 14.27
CA ALA A 68 23.59 42.81 15.19
C ALA A 68 22.15 43.06 15.71
N GLU A 69 21.60 44.26 15.46
CA GLU A 69 20.21 44.66 15.73
C GLU A 69 19.17 44.07 14.77
N ASP A 70 19.55 43.59 13.57
CA ASP A 70 18.62 43.09 12.54
C ASP A 70 18.45 41.55 12.55
N ILE A 71 19.20 40.82 13.38
CA ILE A 71 19.11 39.35 13.50
C ILE A 71 19.10 38.99 14.98
N ILE A 72 18.07 38.26 15.42
CA ILE A 72 17.91 37.81 16.80
C ILE A 72 17.79 36.28 16.87
N PRO A 73 18.13 35.63 18.00
CA PRO A 73 17.86 34.21 18.19
C PRO A 73 16.37 33.89 18.09
N ALA A 74 16.01 32.80 17.43
CA ALA A 74 14.63 32.33 17.37
C ALA A 74 14.25 31.62 18.69
N PRO A 75 13.07 31.89 19.27
CA PRO A 75 12.55 31.11 20.41
C PRO A 75 12.44 29.63 20.04
N ALA A 76 12.81 28.72 20.96
CA ALA A 76 12.86 27.28 20.70
C ALA A 76 11.57 26.71 20.07
N ASN A 77 10.41 27.18 20.54
CA ASN A 77 9.09 26.71 20.09
C ASN A 77 8.47 27.57 18.97
N SER A 78 9.21 28.52 18.37
CA SER A 78 8.67 29.26 17.22
C SER A 78 8.54 28.37 15.97
N ARG A 79 7.61 28.69 15.08
CA ARG A 79 7.40 28.01 13.80
C ARG A 79 8.30 28.63 12.75
N THR A 80 8.88 27.80 11.90
CA THR A 80 9.60 28.26 10.71
C THR A 80 8.64 28.90 9.71
N TYR A 81 9.20 29.68 8.79
CA TYR A 81 8.48 30.41 7.74
C TYR A 81 7.32 31.29 8.25
N SER A 82 7.53 31.95 9.40
CA SER A 82 6.51 32.76 10.06
C SER A 82 7.06 34.10 10.53
N TYR A 83 6.22 35.13 10.49
CA TYR A 83 6.46 36.45 11.05
C TYR A 83 6.14 36.51 12.54
N TYR A 84 6.88 37.34 13.28
CA TYR A 84 6.73 37.55 14.72
C TYR A 84 6.87 39.02 15.08
N ALA A 85 6.08 39.48 16.05
CA ALA A 85 6.18 40.81 16.61
C ALA A 85 7.23 40.83 17.74
N VAL A 86 8.31 41.59 17.57
CA VAL A 86 9.36 41.75 18.60
C VAL A 86 9.67 43.24 18.73
N SER A 87 9.46 43.78 19.94
CA SER A 87 9.72 45.19 20.28
C SER A 87 9.15 46.19 19.26
N GLY A 88 7.92 45.96 18.79
CA GLY A 88 7.23 46.83 17.82
C GLY A 88 7.75 46.73 16.38
N SER A 89 8.58 45.73 16.07
CA SER A 89 9.03 45.39 14.71
C SER A 89 8.56 43.98 14.32
N VAL A 90 8.57 43.68 13.02
CA VAL A 90 8.26 42.33 12.51
C VAL A 90 9.57 41.62 12.17
N TYR A 91 9.73 40.39 12.63
CA TYR A 91 10.84 39.49 12.31
C TYR A 91 10.32 38.27 11.57
N TYR A 92 11.10 37.73 10.65
CA TYR A 92 10.79 36.50 9.92
C TYR A 92 11.72 35.38 10.37
N ARG A 93 11.14 34.25 10.77
CA ARG A 93 11.89 33.01 11.04
C ARG A 93 11.94 32.17 9.77
N GLY A 94 13.14 31.88 9.26
CA GLY A 94 13.36 30.92 8.19
C GLY A 94 13.58 29.51 8.75
N ASP A 95 14.46 28.74 8.10
CA ASP A 95 14.89 27.41 8.57
C ASP A 95 15.98 27.43 9.63
N ASP A 96 16.60 28.59 9.85
CA ASP A 96 17.70 28.75 10.78
C ASP A 96 17.23 28.99 12.22
N GLU A 97 18.17 28.88 13.16
CA GLU A 97 17.94 29.15 14.59
C GLU A 97 17.87 30.67 14.90
N THR A 98 17.72 31.50 13.87
CA THR A 98 17.63 32.96 14.00
C THR A 98 16.41 33.51 13.30
N MET A 99 16.12 34.78 13.57
CA MET A 99 15.05 35.52 12.94
C MET A 99 15.60 36.82 12.43
N SER A 100 15.20 37.20 11.22
CA SER A 100 15.68 38.41 10.57
C SER A 100 14.60 39.49 10.56
N LYS A 101 14.98 40.72 10.89
CA LYS A 101 14.06 41.86 10.90
C LYS A 101 13.56 42.15 9.48
N VAL A 102 12.25 42.23 9.34
CA VAL A 102 11.60 42.61 8.08
C VAL A 102 11.59 44.12 7.98
N LYS A 103 12.07 44.65 6.85
CA LYS A 103 12.15 46.10 6.61
C LYS A 103 10.77 46.65 6.26
N LEU A 104 9.93 46.83 7.28
CA LEU A 104 8.63 47.48 7.20
C LEU A 104 8.65 48.80 7.97
N SER A 105 7.94 49.80 7.46
CA SER A 105 7.81 51.11 8.09
C SER A 105 6.41 51.69 7.87
N GLY A 106 6.02 52.64 8.72
CA GLY A 106 4.75 53.35 8.58
C GLY A 106 3.53 52.42 8.66
N ASP A 107 2.60 52.60 7.73
CA ASP A 107 1.34 51.85 7.68
C ASP A 107 1.56 50.33 7.49
N GLY A 108 2.52 49.94 6.65
CA GLY A 108 2.81 48.53 6.36
C GLY A 108 3.30 47.77 7.60
N LEU A 109 4.09 48.42 8.47
CA LEU A 109 4.53 47.83 9.73
C LEU A 109 3.36 47.64 10.70
N LYS A 110 2.54 48.68 10.88
CA LYS A 110 1.38 48.61 11.80
C LYS A 110 0.38 47.55 11.37
N ARG A 111 0.15 47.41 10.07
CA ARG A 111 -0.71 46.38 9.50
C ARG A 111 -0.15 44.98 9.72
N ALA A 112 1.13 44.75 9.43
CA ALA A 112 1.75 43.45 9.63
C ALA A 112 1.76 43.02 11.11
N LEU A 113 2.02 43.96 12.03
CA LEU A 113 1.94 43.68 13.48
C LEU A 113 0.53 43.28 13.90
N ALA A 114 -0.51 43.96 13.41
CA ALA A 114 -1.89 43.60 13.71
C ALA A 114 -2.28 42.23 13.13
N MET A 115 -1.80 41.89 11.93
CA MET A 115 -2.02 40.55 11.34
C MET A 115 -1.32 39.45 12.15
N VAL A 116 -0.10 39.70 12.63
CA VAL A 116 0.61 38.76 13.54
C VAL A 116 -0.20 38.58 14.83
N GLU A 117 -0.67 39.67 15.45
CA GLU A 117 -1.45 39.62 16.69
C GLU A 117 -2.73 38.81 16.54
N ILE A 118 -3.49 39.02 15.45
CA ILE A 118 -4.71 38.26 15.20
C ILE A 118 -4.37 36.78 15.02
N ARG A 119 -3.40 36.45 14.16
CA ARG A 119 -2.99 35.06 13.88
C ARG A 119 -2.59 34.34 15.17
N ASP A 120 -1.77 34.99 16.00
CA ASP A 120 -1.27 34.40 17.23
C ASP A 120 -2.39 34.27 18.28
N THR A 121 -3.30 35.25 18.36
CA THR A 121 -4.51 35.15 19.21
C THR A 121 -5.39 33.97 18.81
N VAL A 122 -5.59 33.73 17.51
CA VAL A 122 -6.38 32.58 17.05
C VAL A 122 -5.68 31.25 17.36
N ARG A 123 -4.36 31.17 17.21
CA ARG A 123 -3.59 29.97 17.57
C ARG A 123 -3.71 29.66 19.06
N GLU A 124 -3.50 30.68 19.90
CA GLU A 124 -3.65 30.52 21.35
C GLU A 124 -5.08 30.13 21.74
N LEU A 125 -6.10 30.68 21.07
CA LEU A 125 -7.50 30.29 21.28
C LEU A 125 -7.76 28.83 20.90
N LEU A 126 -7.18 28.34 19.80
CA LEU A 126 -7.30 26.92 19.42
C LEU A 126 -6.58 25.99 20.40
N ASP A 127 -5.37 26.36 20.84
CA ASP A 127 -4.62 25.59 21.82
C ASP A 127 -5.41 25.50 23.15
N MET A 128 -5.99 26.61 23.61
CA MET A 128 -6.89 26.61 24.78
C MET A 128 -8.11 25.70 24.58
N GLN A 129 -8.76 25.73 23.42
CA GLN A 129 -9.90 24.84 23.14
C GLN A 129 -9.49 23.35 23.14
N LEU A 130 -8.27 23.03 22.68
CA LEU A 130 -7.75 21.66 22.68
C LEU A 130 -7.43 21.16 24.10
N ASP A 131 -6.95 22.05 24.97
CA ASP A 131 -6.52 21.72 26.34
C ASP A 131 -7.66 21.84 27.38
N ASN A 132 -8.86 22.23 26.98
CA ASN A 132 -10.00 22.48 27.87
C ASN A 132 -10.93 21.26 28.05
N ALA A 133 -10.38 20.07 28.27
CA ALA A 133 -11.18 18.86 28.44
C ALA A 133 -12.00 18.85 29.73
N ASP A 134 -11.52 19.56 30.76
CA ASP A 134 -12.13 19.66 32.09
C ASP A 134 -12.97 20.93 32.30
N HIS A 135 -13.19 21.71 31.24
CA HIS A 135 -13.90 23.00 31.27
C HIS A 135 -13.24 24.08 32.16
N SER A 136 -11.99 23.88 32.60
CA SER A 136 -11.30 24.84 33.48
C SER A 136 -10.95 26.17 32.79
N LEU A 137 -10.83 26.18 31.46
CA LEU A 137 -10.46 27.33 30.64
C LEU A 137 -11.65 28.04 30.00
N ASP A 138 -12.91 27.65 30.30
CA ASP A 138 -14.11 28.25 29.67
C ASP A 138 -14.13 29.78 29.77
N GLY A 139 -13.76 30.33 30.93
CA GLY A 139 -13.66 31.78 31.15
C GLY A 139 -12.56 32.43 30.30
N ASP A 140 -11.37 31.84 30.27
CA ASP A 140 -10.22 32.35 29.52
C ASP A 140 -10.46 32.28 28.00
N ILE A 141 -11.12 31.22 27.53
CA ILE A 141 -11.53 31.05 26.12
C ILE A 141 -12.50 32.16 25.71
N LEU A 142 -13.48 32.49 26.57
CA LEU A 142 -14.42 33.59 26.31
C LEU A 142 -13.69 34.93 26.21
N GLU A 143 -12.80 35.25 27.15
CA GLU A 143 -12.00 36.48 27.11
C GLU A 143 -11.11 36.54 25.86
N LYS A 144 -10.48 35.42 25.51
CA LYS A 144 -9.62 35.32 24.32
C LYS A 144 -10.39 35.50 23.02
N ARG A 145 -11.60 34.94 22.93
CA ARG A 145 -12.52 35.13 21.80
C ARG A 145 -13.01 36.57 21.70
N GLU A 146 -13.26 37.23 22.82
CA GLU A 146 -13.60 38.65 22.83
C GLU A 146 -12.43 39.49 22.31
N LYS A 147 -11.19 39.23 22.77
CA LYS A 147 -9.98 39.86 22.24
C LYS A 147 -9.83 39.63 20.73
N LEU A 148 -10.07 38.41 20.25
CA LEU A 148 -10.03 38.09 18.82
C LEU A 148 -11.05 38.93 18.04
N ASN A 149 -12.29 39.04 18.52
CA ASN A 149 -13.31 39.87 17.90
C ASN A 149 -12.88 41.35 17.84
N GLN A 150 -12.43 41.91 18.96
CA GLN A 150 -12.01 43.32 19.04
C GLN A 150 -10.83 43.63 18.11
N THR A 151 -9.82 42.76 18.08
CA THR A 151 -8.63 42.95 17.22
C THR A 151 -8.95 42.80 15.75
N TYR A 152 -9.81 41.85 15.38
CA TYR A 152 -10.29 41.67 14.01
C TYR A 152 -11.15 42.85 13.54
N ASP A 153 -12.11 43.32 14.34
CA ASP A 153 -13.01 44.42 13.97
C ASP A 153 -12.21 45.72 13.79
N ALA A 154 -11.28 46.01 14.70
CA ALA A 154 -10.38 47.15 14.58
C ALA A 154 -9.44 47.05 13.36
N PHE A 155 -8.99 45.84 13.01
CA PHE A 155 -8.17 45.61 11.82
C PHE A 155 -8.95 45.85 10.55
N THR A 156 -10.13 45.24 10.41
CA THR A 156 -10.95 45.31 9.20
C THR A 156 -11.49 46.71 8.96
N GLU A 157 -11.91 47.43 10.00
CA GLU A 157 -12.35 48.84 9.91
C GLU A 157 -11.23 49.74 9.34
N LYS A 158 -9.98 49.49 9.75
CA LYS A 158 -8.85 50.35 9.41
C LYS A 158 -8.10 49.94 8.15
N TYR A 159 -7.97 48.64 7.90
CA TYR A 159 -7.08 48.07 6.89
C TYR A 159 -7.79 47.18 5.86
N GLY A 160 -9.11 47.01 5.97
CA GLY A 160 -9.88 46.14 5.09
C GLY A 160 -9.67 44.66 5.37
N HIS A 161 -10.09 43.83 4.41
CA HIS A 161 -10.11 42.36 4.55
C HIS A 161 -8.76 41.71 4.23
N PHE A 162 -8.48 40.54 4.80
CA PHE A 162 -7.20 39.84 4.64
C PHE A 162 -6.89 39.51 3.18
N ASP A 163 -7.89 39.12 2.39
CA ASP A 163 -7.72 38.75 0.97
C ASP A 163 -7.41 39.94 0.04
N GLU A 164 -7.50 41.18 0.55
CA GLU A 164 -7.14 42.35 -0.22
C GLU A 164 -5.65 42.37 -0.62
N LYS A 165 -5.36 42.90 -1.81
CA LYS A 165 -4.00 42.91 -2.39
C LYS A 165 -2.95 43.53 -1.49
N LYS A 166 -3.31 44.53 -0.68
CA LYS A 166 -2.36 45.21 0.22
C LYS A 166 -2.00 44.34 1.43
N ASN A 167 -2.95 43.55 1.93
CA ASN A 167 -2.81 42.72 3.11
C ASN A 167 -2.09 41.42 2.73
N SER A 168 -2.59 40.73 1.69
CA SER A 168 -1.96 39.55 1.10
C SER A 168 -0.49 39.73 0.74
N ARG A 169 -0.11 40.85 0.10
CA ARG A 169 1.29 41.10 -0.30
C ARG A 169 2.24 41.25 0.87
N LEU A 170 1.78 41.79 1.99
CA LEU A 170 2.60 42.00 3.19
C LEU A 170 2.86 40.70 3.94
N PHE A 171 1.92 39.76 3.86
CA PHE A 171 1.95 38.51 4.62
C PHE A 171 2.23 37.26 3.78
N LYS A 172 2.48 37.40 2.48
CA LYS A 172 2.64 36.30 1.51
C LYS A 172 3.70 35.25 1.86
N ASP A 173 4.73 35.63 2.61
CA ASP A 173 5.86 34.76 2.96
C ASP A 173 5.62 34.05 4.32
N ASP A 174 4.48 34.32 4.97
CA ASP A 174 4.04 33.70 6.21
C ASP A 174 3.16 32.47 5.94
N ASP A 175 3.59 31.31 6.44
CA ASP A 175 2.82 30.08 6.31
C ASP A 175 1.45 30.15 7.02
N GLY A 176 1.34 31.00 8.04
CA GLY A 176 0.09 31.27 8.76
C GLY A 176 -0.85 32.24 8.05
N TYR A 177 -0.52 32.77 6.88
CA TYR A 177 -1.41 33.68 6.15
C TYR A 177 -2.73 33.01 5.73
N SER A 178 -2.67 31.74 5.34
CA SER A 178 -3.85 30.94 4.99
C SER A 178 -4.88 30.88 6.12
N PHE A 179 -4.40 30.87 7.35
CA PHE A 179 -5.22 30.83 8.56
C PHE A 179 -5.98 32.15 8.78
N LEU A 180 -5.31 33.30 8.55
CA LEU A 180 -5.97 34.60 8.60
C LEU A 180 -7.08 34.72 7.55
N THR A 181 -6.82 34.28 6.32
CA THR A 181 -7.84 34.32 5.26
C THR A 181 -9.02 33.38 5.50
N ALA A 182 -8.87 32.38 6.39
CA ALA A 182 -9.96 31.48 6.77
C ALA A 182 -10.88 32.08 7.86
N LEU A 183 -10.52 33.21 8.46
CA LEU A 183 -11.32 33.90 9.48
C LEU A 183 -12.52 34.64 8.90
N GLU A 184 -12.56 34.84 7.59
CA GLU A 184 -13.62 35.55 6.90
C GLU A 184 -13.97 34.85 5.59
N THR A 185 -15.26 34.84 5.25
CA THR A 185 -15.74 34.31 3.97
C THR A 185 -16.43 35.43 3.22
N ARG A 186 -15.97 35.67 1.99
CA ARG A 186 -16.59 36.63 1.09
C ARG A 186 -17.71 35.98 0.29
N ASP A 187 -18.92 36.51 0.43
CA ASP A 187 -20.05 36.15 -0.42
C ASP A 187 -19.76 36.61 -1.87
N LYS A 188 -19.94 35.70 -2.83
CA LYS A 188 -19.57 35.97 -4.23
C LYS A 188 -20.57 36.90 -4.94
N ASP A 189 -21.80 36.96 -4.47
CA ASP A 189 -22.89 37.69 -5.11
C ASP A 189 -23.03 39.10 -4.51
N SER A 190 -23.04 39.22 -3.18
CA SER A 190 -23.12 40.52 -2.48
C SER A 190 -21.76 41.18 -2.30
N GLY A 191 -20.68 40.40 -2.26
CA GLY A 191 -19.33 40.89 -1.94
C GLY A 191 -19.12 41.18 -0.45
N GLU A 192 -20.11 40.90 0.40
CA GLU A 192 -20.03 41.07 1.86
C GLU A 192 -19.18 39.99 2.50
N TYR A 193 -18.57 40.31 3.64
CA TYR A 193 -17.72 39.38 4.39
C TYR A 193 -18.42 38.94 5.67
N ALA A 194 -18.42 37.63 5.93
CA ALA A 194 -18.90 37.03 7.15
C ALA A 194 -17.73 36.49 7.98
N LYS A 195 -17.77 36.69 9.31
CA LYS A 195 -16.80 36.09 10.24
C LYS A 195 -16.98 34.57 10.29
N ALA A 196 -15.88 33.86 10.51
CA ALA A 196 -15.90 32.41 10.73
C ALA A 196 -16.47 32.00 12.09
N ASP A 197 -16.78 30.72 12.25
CA ASP A 197 -17.39 30.15 13.46
C ASP A 197 -16.58 30.38 14.76
N ILE A 198 -15.24 30.45 14.65
CA ILE A 198 -14.33 30.63 15.80
C ILE A 198 -14.58 31.93 16.59
N PHE A 199 -15.20 32.92 15.96
CA PHE A 199 -15.59 34.18 16.60
C PHE A 199 -16.80 34.05 17.52
N TYR A 200 -17.53 32.92 17.44
CA TYR A 200 -18.80 32.72 18.13
C TYR A 200 -18.78 31.51 19.07
N HIS A 201 -18.18 30.40 18.66
CA HIS A 201 -18.13 29.17 19.44
C HIS A 201 -16.82 28.41 19.24
N ASP A 202 -16.65 27.32 19.98
CA ASP A 202 -15.49 26.44 19.84
C ASP A 202 -15.55 25.72 18.48
N THR A 203 -14.39 25.55 17.86
CA THR A 203 -14.25 24.94 16.52
C THR A 203 -13.42 23.66 16.54
N VAL A 204 -12.78 23.36 17.66
CA VAL A 204 -12.05 22.11 17.92
C VAL A 204 -12.57 21.49 19.21
N LYS A 205 -12.58 20.15 19.27
CA LYS A 205 -12.95 19.43 20.48
C LYS A 205 -11.70 19.25 21.36
N PRO A 206 -11.84 19.35 22.69
CA PRO A 206 -10.74 19.04 23.59
C PRO A 206 -10.25 17.61 23.45
N ASN A 207 -8.98 17.39 23.79
CA ASN A 207 -8.42 16.06 23.96
C ASN A 207 -8.98 15.43 25.24
N SER A 208 -10.17 14.83 25.16
CA SER A 208 -10.71 14.05 26.28
C SER A 208 -10.05 12.68 26.31
N VAL A 209 -9.18 12.44 27.28
CA VAL A 209 -8.85 11.06 27.67
C VAL A 209 -10.10 10.51 28.35
N VAL A 210 -10.64 9.43 27.81
CA VAL A 210 -11.78 8.76 28.46
C VAL A 210 -11.27 8.18 29.77
N GLU A 211 -11.72 8.73 30.90
CA GLU A 211 -11.28 8.29 32.24
C GLU A 211 -12.06 7.08 32.74
N HIS A 212 -13.29 6.88 32.25
CA HIS A 212 -14.14 5.76 32.67
C HIS A 212 -15.05 5.28 31.53
N VAL A 213 -15.30 3.97 31.48
CA VAL A 213 -16.30 3.33 30.62
C VAL A 213 -17.06 2.26 31.39
N GLU A 214 -18.31 2.02 30.99
CA GLU A 214 -19.21 1.13 31.73
C GLU A 214 -19.07 -0.34 31.31
N THR A 215 -18.52 -0.60 30.12
CA THR A 215 -18.50 -1.95 29.52
C THR A 215 -17.10 -2.45 29.17
N ALA A 216 -16.87 -3.76 29.29
CA ALA A 216 -15.64 -4.40 28.85
C ALA A 216 -15.31 -4.13 27.37
N GLN A 217 -16.35 -3.96 26.54
CA GLN A 217 -16.22 -3.74 25.11
C GLN A 217 -15.72 -2.34 24.76
N GLU A 218 -16.23 -1.31 25.43
CA GLU A 218 -15.70 0.06 25.31
C GLU A 218 -14.25 0.12 25.77
N ALA A 219 -13.93 -0.55 26.88
CA ALA A 219 -12.56 -0.66 27.37
C ALA A 219 -11.65 -1.35 26.35
N LEU A 220 -12.10 -2.44 25.71
CA LEU A 220 -11.35 -3.14 24.66
C LEU A 220 -11.05 -2.23 23.46
N ILE A 221 -12.05 -1.45 23.00
CA ILE A 221 -11.90 -0.51 21.89
C ILE A 221 -10.82 0.53 22.21
N LEU A 222 -10.89 1.14 23.39
CA LEU A 222 -9.90 2.13 23.83
C LEU A 222 -8.52 1.51 24.02
N SER A 223 -8.44 0.27 24.52
CA SER A 223 -7.18 -0.46 24.69
C SER A 223 -6.50 -0.71 23.34
N VAL A 224 -7.24 -1.15 22.32
CA VAL A 224 -6.70 -1.33 20.97
C VAL A 224 -6.32 0.01 20.32
N ALA A 225 -7.11 1.07 20.52
CA ALA A 225 -6.83 2.39 19.96
C ALA A 225 -5.58 3.06 20.57
N GLU A 226 -5.46 3.02 21.90
CA GLU A 226 -4.41 3.74 22.64
C GLU A 226 -3.15 2.89 22.87
N LYS A 227 -3.30 1.57 23.03
CA LYS A 227 -2.20 0.65 23.35
C LYS A 227 -1.83 -0.30 22.21
N ALA A 228 -2.61 -0.33 21.12
CA ALA A 228 -2.42 -1.23 19.98
C ALA A 228 -2.42 -2.73 20.34
N LYS A 229 -3.06 -3.11 21.46
CA LYS A 229 -3.16 -4.49 21.96
C LYS A 229 -4.34 -4.63 22.93
N VAL A 230 -4.70 -5.87 23.27
CA VAL A 230 -5.59 -6.16 24.40
C VAL A 230 -4.80 -6.01 25.70
N ASP A 231 -4.85 -4.82 26.30
CA ASP A 231 -4.19 -4.49 27.57
C ASP A 231 -5.19 -4.52 28.72
N PHE A 232 -5.18 -5.61 29.52
CA PHE A 232 -6.13 -5.80 30.62
C PHE A 232 -5.93 -4.83 31.76
N ASP A 233 -4.70 -4.40 32.05
CA ASP A 233 -4.44 -3.46 33.15
C ASP A 233 -5.09 -2.12 32.83
N TYR A 234 -4.88 -1.62 31.60
CA TYR A 234 -5.54 -0.41 31.12
C TYR A 234 -7.07 -0.55 31.07
N MET A 235 -7.59 -1.70 30.63
CA MET A 235 -9.03 -1.94 30.60
C MET A 235 -9.64 -1.96 32.00
N THR A 236 -8.98 -2.58 32.97
CA THR A 236 -9.40 -2.60 34.38
C THR A 236 -9.38 -1.20 34.98
N GLU A 237 -8.39 -0.37 34.65
CA GLU A 237 -8.38 1.05 35.06
C GLU A 237 -9.60 1.81 34.53
N LEU A 238 -10.00 1.55 33.27
CA LEU A 238 -11.12 2.24 32.63
C LEU A 238 -12.49 1.81 33.15
N CYS A 239 -12.75 0.52 33.38
CA CYS A 239 -14.10 0.05 33.75
C CYS A 239 -14.22 -0.55 35.17
N GLY A 240 -13.11 -0.69 35.88
CA GLY A 240 -13.09 -1.28 37.23
C GLY A 240 -13.33 -2.81 37.26
N MET A 241 -13.49 -3.47 36.12
CA MET A 241 -13.67 -4.92 36.02
C MET A 241 -12.33 -5.65 36.12
N ASP A 242 -12.28 -6.76 36.86
CA ASP A 242 -11.08 -7.59 36.90
C ASP A 242 -10.86 -8.38 35.59
N LYS A 243 -9.62 -8.83 35.37
CA LYS A 243 -9.21 -9.58 34.17
C LYS A 243 -10.13 -10.78 33.84
N ASN A 244 -10.59 -11.55 34.84
CA ASN A 244 -11.42 -12.72 34.55
C ASN A 244 -12.82 -12.30 34.10
N THR A 245 -13.39 -11.26 34.72
CA THR A 245 -14.66 -10.67 34.29
C THR A 245 -14.55 -10.13 32.86
N LEU A 246 -13.49 -9.40 32.54
CA LEU A 246 -13.21 -8.91 31.18
C LEU A 246 -13.11 -10.04 30.16
N ILE A 247 -12.39 -11.13 30.48
CA ILE A 247 -12.27 -12.29 29.58
C ILE A 247 -13.64 -12.94 29.32
N ASN A 248 -14.48 -13.04 30.35
CA ASN A 248 -15.81 -13.64 30.25
C ASN A 248 -16.77 -12.76 29.45
N GLU A 249 -16.77 -11.43 29.67
CA GLU A 249 -17.64 -10.50 28.92
C GLU A 249 -17.22 -10.34 27.46
N LEU A 250 -15.92 -10.49 27.16
CA LEU A 250 -15.35 -10.39 25.81
C LEU A 250 -15.23 -11.75 25.12
N GLU A 251 -15.95 -12.75 25.59
CA GLU A 251 -15.97 -14.07 24.99
C GLU A 251 -16.36 -13.98 23.49
N GLY A 252 -15.55 -14.61 22.63
CA GLY A 252 -15.74 -14.57 21.18
C GLY A 252 -15.24 -13.27 20.51
N GLN A 253 -14.94 -12.22 21.28
CA GLN A 253 -14.34 -10.97 20.78
C GLN A 253 -12.83 -10.93 20.95
N ILE A 254 -12.29 -11.68 21.92
CA ILE A 254 -10.85 -11.85 22.12
C ILE A 254 -10.47 -13.32 22.22
N TYR A 255 -9.25 -13.65 21.78
CA TYR A 255 -8.69 -14.99 21.89
C TYR A 255 -7.31 -14.92 22.53
N ARG A 256 -7.09 -15.79 23.52
CA ARG A 256 -5.75 -16.08 24.01
C ARG A 256 -4.98 -16.84 22.94
N LEU A 257 -3.80 -16.37 22.57
CA LEU A 257 -2.90 -17.08 21.67
C LEU A 257 -2.36 -18.33 22.39
N PRO A 258 -2.60 -19.55 21.87
CA PRO A 258 -2.21 -20.79 22.55
C PRO A 258 -0.69 -20.93 22.73
N GLN A 259 0.09 -20.34 21.82
CA GLN A 259 1.55 -20.48 21.78
C GLN A 259 2.29 -19.36 22.52
N GLU A 260 1.57 -18.36 23.04
CA GLU A 260 2.16 -17.23 23.76
C GLU A 260 1.65 -17.19 25.22
N GLU A 261 2.52 -16.75 26.12
CA GLU A 261 2.16 -16.64 27.53
C GLU A 261 1.27 -15.41 27.73
N GLU A 262 0.04 -15.66 28.21
CA GLU A 262 -0.98 -14.66 28.55
C GLU A 262 -1.28 -13.55 27.51
N LYS A 263 -0.99 -13.79 26.24
CA LYS A 263 -1.28 -12.80 25.19
C LYS A 263 -2.66 -13.01 24.58
N TYR A 264 -3.41 -11.92 24.50
CA TYR A 264 -4.74 -11.88 23.90
C TYR A 264 -4.72 -10.96 22.68
N VAL A 265 -5.47 -11.36 21.66
CA VAL A 265 -5.70 -10.58 20.45
C VAL A 265 -7.20 -10.54 20.15
N THR A 266 -7.63 -9.57 19.36
CA THR A 266 -9.04 -9.48 18.97
C THR A 266 -9.41 -10.61 18.00
N ALA A 267 -10.70 -10.94 17.92
CA ALA A 267 -11.23 -11.99 17.07
C ALA A 267 -10.91 -11.78 15.59
N ASP A 268 -10.98 -10.54 15.11
CA ASP A 268 -10.65 -10.20 13.73
C ASP A 268 -9.15 -10.44 13.43
N GLU A 269 -8.25 -10.22 14.40
CA GLU A 269 -6.83 -10.58 14.26
C GLU A 269 -6.62 -12.09 14.34
N TYR A 270 -7.22 -12.75 15.34
CA TYR A 270 -7.07 -14.19 15.56
C TYR A 270 -7.60 -15.02 14.39
N LEU A 271 -8.70 -14.61 13.76
CA LEU A 271 -9.36 -15.33 12.68
C LEU A 271 -8.90 -14.85 11.28
N THR A 272 -7.75 -14.16 11.20
CA THR A 272 -7.10 -13.74 9.95
C THR A 272 -5.90 -14.62 9.61
N GLY A 273 -5.58 -14.73 8.32
CA GLY A 273 -4.39 -15.43 7.84
C GLY A 273 -4.64 -16.91 7.59
N ASN A 274 -3.61 -17.74 7.77
CA ASN A 274 -3.68 -19.16 7.43
C ASN A 274 -4.46 -19.97 8.49
N ILE A 275 -5.76 -20.15 8.24
CA ILE A 275 -6.69 -20.82 9.17
C ILE A 275 -6.33 -22.30 9.38
N ARG A 276 -5.94 -23.00 8.30
CA ARG A 276 -5.54 -24.42 8.39
C ARG A 276 -4.27 -24.61 9.22
N GLN A 277 -3.32 -23.70 9.10
CA GLN A 277 -2.12 -23.71 9.92
C GLN A 277 -2.47 -23.48 11.39
N LYS A 278 -3.29 -22.47 11.69
CA LYS A 278 -3.75 -22.19 13.07
C LYS A 278 -4.47 -23.39 13.70
N LEU A 279 -5.32 -24.09 12.94
CA LEU A 279 -5.96 -25.34 13.40
C LEU A 279 -4.95 -26.46 13.71
N ARG A 280 -3.84 -26.56 12.96
CA ARG A 280 -2.77 -27.53 13.27
C ARG A 280 -2.01 -27.12 14.53
N GLU A 281 -1.73 -25.83 14.69
CA GLU A 281 -1.04 -25.29 15.86
C GLU A 281 -1.85 -25.50 17.15
N LEU A 282 -3.19 -25.55 17.07
CA LEU A 282 -4.03 -25.93 18.21
C LEU A 282 -3.77 -27.36 18.73
N ASN A 283 -3.28 -28.28 17.89
CA ASN A 283 -2.93 -29.62 18.35
C ASN A 283 -1.70 -29.62 19.28
N ASN A 284 -0.93 -28.52 19.27
CA ASN A 284 0.22 -28.30 20.13
C ASN A 284 -0.09 -27.26 21.22
N ALA A 285 -1.35 -27.06 21.57
CA ALA A 285 -1.73 -26.15 22.65
C ALA A 285 -1.22 -26.65 24.02
N PRO A 286 -0.94 -25.74 24.98
CA PRO A 286 -0.53 -26.11 26.32
C PRO A 286 -1.50 -27.08 27.00
N ILE A 287 -0.96 -28.03 27.76
CA ILE A 287 -1.76 -29.00 28.52
C ILE A 287 -2.68 -28.26 29.49
N GLY A 288 -3.97 -28.57 29.44
CA GLY A 288 -5.00 -27.96 30.30
C GLY A 288 -5.68 -26.72 29.72
N MET A 289 -5.25 -26.22 28.55
CA MET A 289 -5.96 -25.17 27.82
C MET A 289 -7.16 -25.76 27.07
N ASP A 290 -8.36 -25.27 27.33
CA ASP A 290 -9.52 -25.58 26.50
C ASP A 290 -9.42 -24.85 25.16
N VAL A 291 -9.31 -25.60 24.07
CA VAL A 291 -9.22 -25.11 22.69
C VAL A 291 -10.49 -25.36 21.89
N SER A 292 -11.57 -25.82 22.53
CA SER A 292 -12.82 -26.17 21.84
C SER A 292 -13.40 -24.97 21.09
N ARG A 293 -13.41 -23.81 21.73
CA ARG A 293 -13.88 -22.54 21.13
C ARG A 293 -12.94 -22.00 20.06
N HIS A 294 -11.63 -22.15 20.24
CA HIS A 294 -10.65 -21.80 19.20
C HIS A 294 -10.88 -22.64 17.94
N ARG A 295 -11.16 -23.94 18.11
CA ARG A 295 -11.43 -24.86 17.00
C ARG A 295 -12.72 -24.49 16.29
N GLU A 296 -13.81 -24.29 17.02
CA GLU A 296 -15.11 -23.89 16.47
C GLU A 296 -14.99 -22.59 15.65
N ALA A 297 -14.35 -21.57 16.21
CA ALA A 297 -14.20 -20.27 15.54
C ALA A 297 -13.31 -20.35 14.30
N LEU A 298 -12.19 -21.09 14.34
CA LEU A 298 -11.33 -21.29 13.18
C LEU A 298 -12.01 -22.16 12.10
N GLU A 299 -12.80 -23.17 12.48
CA GLU A 299 -13.56 -23.98 11.53
C GLU A 299 -14.66 -23.15 10.84
N ALA A 300 -15.35 -22.29 11.59
CA ALA A 300 -16.33 -21.34 11.03
C ALA A 300 -15.66 -20.30 10.11
N ALA A 301 -14.45 -19.85 10.45
CA ALA A 301 -13.65 -18.93 9.65
C ALA A 301 -12.94 -19.59 8.45
N MET A 302 -13.10 -20.90 8.25
CA MET A 302 -12.45 -21.61 7.15
C MET A 302 -12.98 -21.14 5.79
N PRO A 303 -12.09 -20.76 4.84
CA PRO A 303 -12.52 -20.44 3.49
C PRO A 303 -13.32 -21.58 2.86
N LYS A 304 -14.40 -21.23 2.16
CA LYS A 304 -15.25 -22.21 1.46
C LYS A 304 -14.38 -23.06 0.53
N LYS A 305 -14.51 -24.39 0.64
CA LYS A 305 -13.74 -25.34 -0.17
C LYS A 305 -13.95 -25.06 -1.66
N VAL A 306 -12.85 -24.88 -2.39
CA VAL A 306 -12.85 -24.77 -3.85
C VAL A 306 -13.06 -26.16 -4.43
N GLU A 307 -14.05 -26.30 -5.30
CA GLU A 307 -14.38 -27.57 -5.95
C GLU A 307 -13.51 -27.83 -7.18
N ALA A 308 -13.39 -29.10 -7.60
CA ALA A 308 -12.57 -29.49 -8.76
C ALA A 308 -12.90 -28.70 -10.04
N LYS A 309 -14.17 -28.33 -10.24
CA LYS A 309 -14.63 -27.56 -11.42
C LYS A 309 -14.06 -26.14 -11.47
N ASP A 310 -13.70 -25.59 -10.32
CA ASP A 310 -13.18 -24.23 -10.16
C ASP A 310 -11.64 -24.21 -10.06
N ILE A 311 -10.99 -25.38 -10.17
CA ILE A 311 -9.53 -25.53 -10.13
C ILE A 311 -9.01 -25.78 -11.54
N SER A 312 -8.06 -24.97 -11.99
CA SER A 312 -7.31 -25.22 -13.23
C SER A 312 -5.91 -25.76 -12.89
N VAL A 313 -5.62 -26.99 -13.30
CA VAL A 313 -4.32 -27.64 -13.06
C VAL A 313 -3.49 -27.61 -14.33
N LYS A 314 -2.48 -26.76 -14.40
CA LYS A 314 -1.56 -26.71 -15.55
C LYS A 314 -0.43 -27.71 -15.40
N LEU A 315 0.04 -28.28 -16.51
CA LEU A 315 1.30 -29.01 -16.55
C LEU A 315 2.44 -28.09 -16.11
N GLY A 316 3.35 -28.61 -15.28
CA GLY A 316 4.47 -27.86 -14.70
C GLY A 316 4.16 -27.24 -13.34
N SER A 317 2.91 -27.29 -12.87
CA SER A 317 2.52 -26.77 -11.56
C SER A 317 3.30 -27.46 -10.42
N HIS A 318 4.08 -26.69 -9.66
CA HIS A 318 4.97 -27.19 -8.60
C HIS A 318 4.25 -27.89 -7.43
N TRP A 319 2.94 -27.72 -7.29
CA TRP A 319 2.13 -28.32 -6.23
C TRP A 319 1.56 -29.69 -6.62
N VAL A 320 1.65 -30.07 -7.89
CA VAL A 320 1.20 -31.36 -8.40
C VAL A 320 2.30 -32.40 -8.16
N SER A 321 1.93 -33.55 -7.57
CA SER A 321 2.89 -34.65 -7.37
C SER A 321 3.43 -35.15 -8.71
N PRO A 322 4.75 -35.38 -8.85
CA PRO A 322 5.33 -35.98 -10.05
C PRO A 322 4.71 -37.33 -10.43
N GLU A 323 4.18 -38.07 -9.46
CA GLU A 323 3.46 -39.34 -9.66
C GLU A 323 2.28 -39.19 -10.62
N PHE A 324 1.53 -38.07 -10.56
CA PHE A 324 0.42 -37.83 -11.48
C PHE A 324 0.89 -37.54 -12.90
N VAL A 325 2.06 -36.91 -13.06
CA VAL A 325 2.66 -36.71 -14.38
C VAL A 325 3.14 -38.04 -14.95
N THR A 326 3.79 -38.88 -14.13
CA THR A 326 4.18 -40.26 -14.50
C THR A 326 2.96 -41.10 -14.90
N GLN A 327 1.88 -41.03 -14.12
CA GLN A 327 0.63 -41.73 -14.42
C GLN A 327 0.01 -41.26 -15.75
N PHE A 328 0.00 -39.94 -15.99
CA PHE A 328 -0.48 -39.37 -17.25
C PHE A 328 0.32 -39.89 -18.46
N ILE A 329 1.65 -39.93 -18.35
CA ILE A 329 2.54 -40.48 -19.38
C ILE A 329 2.18 -41.94 -19.67
N ASN A 330 2.06 -42.76 -18.62
CA ASN A 330 1.78 -44.19 -18.76
C ASN A 330 0.41 -44.46 -19.40
N GLU A 331 -0.61 -43.67 -19.06
CA GLU A 331 -1.97 -43.85 -19.60
C GLU A 331 -2.15 -43.29 -21.02
N LYS A 332 -1.58 -42.11 -21.30
CA LYS A 332 -1.79 -41.41 -22.58
C LYS A 332 -0.75 -41.73 -23.64
N PHE A 333 0.52 -41.80 -23.26
CA PHE A 333 1.61 -42.05 -24.22
C PHE A 333 1.87 -43.55 -24.38
N ARG A 334 1.43 -44.37 -23.41
CA ARG A 334 1.51 -45.84 -23.43
C ARG A 334 2.91 -46.32 -23.82
N PRO A 335 3.93 -45.99 -23.02
CA PRO A 335 5.29 -46.42 -23.29
C PRO A 335 5.38 -47.95 -23.33
N GLY A 336 6.38 -48.48 -24.04
CA GLY A 336 6.58 -49.93 -24.11
C GLY A 336 6.81 -50.53 -22.71
N TRP A 337 6.37 -51.77 -22.49
CA TRP A 337 6.46 -52.48 -21.20
C TRP A 337 7.88 -52.60 -20.59
N LYS A 338 8.94 -52.37 -21.37
CA LYS A 338 10.35 -52.33 -20.91
C LYS A 338 10.83 -50.93 -20.54
N SER A 339 10.05 -49.90 -20.83
CA SER A 339 10.37 -48.51 -20.57
C SER A 339 9.83 -48.13 -19.19
N ASN A 340 10.72 -47.90 -18.22
CA ASN A 340 10.33 -47.32 -16.94
C ASN A 340 10.43 -45.80 -17.03
N ILE A 341 9.34 -45.14 -17.41
CA ILE A 341 9.30 -43.69 -17.59
C ILE A 341 8.79 -43.03 -16.31
N GLU A 342 9.56 -42.08 -15.80
CA GLU A 342 9.24 -41.38 -14.56
C GLU A 342 9.47 -39.88 -14.72
N ALA A 343 8.48 -39.08 -14.31
CA ALA A 343 8.64 -37.65 -14.16
C ALA A 343 9.20 -37.33 -12.77
N GLN A 344 10.20 -36.46 -12.72
CA GLN A 344 10.81 -35.98 -11.48
C GLN A 344 10.81 -34.45 -11.45
N TYR A 345 10.53 -33.88 -10.27
CA TYR A 345 10.60 -32.45 -10.02
C TYR A 345 11.70 -32.14 -9.01
N SER A 346 12.69 -31.34 -9.43
CA SER A 346 13.76 -30.86 -8.56
C SER A 346 13.33 -29.56 -7.88
N LYS A 347 13.07 -29.61 -6.56
CA LYS A 347 12.75 -28.41 -5.77
C LYS A 347 13.89 -27.39 -5.74
N ALA A 348 15.15 -27.86 -5.83
CA ALA A 348 16.33 -26.99 -5.76
C ALA A 348 16.55 -26.18 -7.04
N SER A 349 16.28 -26.78 -8.21
CA SER A 349 16.44 -26.11 -9.50
C SER A 349 15.13 -25.58 -10.09
N GLY A 350 13.98 -25.95 -9.52
CA GLY A 350 12.66 -25.63 -10.06
C GLY A 350 12.38 -26.28 -11.42
N LYS A 351 13.06 -27.38 -11.74
CA LYS A 351 13.00 -28.03 -13.07
C LYS A 351 12.38 -29.41 -12.99
N TRP A 352 11.62 -29.72 -14.03
CA TRP A 352 11.09 -31.04 -14.33
C TRP A 352 12.03 -31.79 -15.27
N LYS A 353 12.10 -33.11 -15.11
CA LYS A 353 12.84 -34.00 -16.00
C LYS A 353 12.05 -35.29 -16.20
N ILE A 354 12.02 -35.80 -17.41
CA ILE A 354 11.42 -37.10 -17.73
C ILE A 354 12.57 -38.10 -17.93
N GLU A 355 12.68 -39.07 -17.02
CA GLU A 355 13.69 -40.12 -17.10
C GLU A 355 13.14 -41.38 -17.78
N GLY A 356 14.04 -42.21 -18.34
CA GLY A 356 13.67 -43.50 -18.94
C GLY A 356 13.30 -43.47 -20.43
N ALA A 357 13.05 -42.29 -21.02
CA ALA A 357 12.59 -42.16 -22.41
C ALA A 357 13.59 -42.63 -23.49
N SER A 358 14.91 -42.62 -23.24
CA SER A 358 15.91 -42.69 -24.33
C SER A 358 16.52 -44.05 -24.66
N LYS A 359 16.29 -45.13 -23.88
CA LYS A 359 16.96 -46.43 -24.11
C LYS A 359 16.10 -47.57 -24.67
N SER A 360 14.77 -47.51 -24.56
CA SER A 360 13.89 -48.63 -24.95
C SER A 360 12.68 -48.25 -25.82
N ASP A 361 12.40 -46.96 -26.02
CA ASP A 361 11.09 -46.50 -26.54
C ASP A 361 11.09 -46.04 -28.02
N LYS A 362 12.12 -46.41 -28.80
CA LYS A 362 12.18 -46.15 -30.26
C LYS A 362 11.00 -46.74 -31.07
N GLY A 363 10.08 -47.47 -30.42
CA GLY A 363 8.93 -48.14 -31.03
C GLY A 363 7.55 -47.72 -30.54
N SER A 364 7.42 -46.72 -29.64
CA SER A 364 6.09 -46.24 -29.25
C SER A 364 5.52 -45.33 -30.35
N TYR A 365 4.65 -45.90 -31.19
CA TYR A 365 3.99 -45.20 -32.29
C TYR A 365 3.21 -43.96 -31.79
N THR A 366 2.56 -44.06 -30.64
CA THR A 366 1.79 -42.99 -29.99
C THR A 366 2.67 -41.81 -29.55
N ALA A 367 3.86 -42.08 -29.01
CA ALA A 367 4.81 -41.04 -28.56
C ALA A 367 5.47 -40.28 -29.73
N THR A 368 5.56 -40.91 -30.91
CA THR A 368 6.22 -40.32 -32.08
C THR A 368 5.23 -39.67 -33.06
N HIS A 369 4.03 -40.24 -33.21
CA HIS A 369 3.04 -39.80 -34.21
C HIS A 369 1.79 -39.12 -33.63
N ASP A 370 1.28 -39.56 -32.47
CA ASP A 370 0.02 -39.01 -31.94
C ASP A 370 0.23 -37.77 -31.08
N PHE A 371 1.33 -37.70 -30.34
CA PHE A 371 1.67 -36.59 -29.45
C PHE A 371 3.05 -35.98 -29.73
N GLY A 372 3.74 -36.47 -30.76
CA GLY A 372 5.07 -36.03 -31.18
C GLY A 372 5.09 -35.51 -32.62
N THR A 373 6.22 -34.97 -33.04
CA THR A 373 6.54 -34.67 -34.43
C THR A 373 7.83 -35.37 -34.83
N ARG A 374 8.16 -35.36 -36.13
CA ARG A 374 9.45 -35.87 -36.62
C ARG A 374 10.65 -35.15 -35.96
N ARG A 375 10.46 -33.90 -35.51
CA ARG A 375 11.52 -33.04 -34.96
C ARG A 375 11.61 -33.05 -33.43
N LYS A 376 10.51 -33.33 -32.73
CA LYS A 376 10.46 -33.45 -31.25
C LYS A 376 9.48 -34.54 -30.87
N ASP A 377 9.93 -35.54 -30.10
CA ASP A 377 9.05 -36.58 -29.57
C ASP A 377 8.11 -36.06 -28.46
N ALA A 378 7.10 -36.84 -28.10
CA ALA A 378 6.12 -36.45 -27.08
C ALA A 378 6.74 -36.19 -25.70
N TYR A 379 7.85 -36.86 -25.35
CA TYR A 379 8.53 -36.66 -24.07
C TYR A 379 9.27 -35.32 -24.03
N ALA A 380 9.99 -34.97 -25.10
CA ALA A 380 10.66 -33.68 -25.24
C ALA A 380 9.66 -32.52 -25.28
N ILE A 381 8.49 -32.72 -25.92
CA ILE A 381 7.40 -31.73 -25.89
C ILE A 381 6.84 -31.61 -24.47
N LEU A 382 6.54 -32.73 -23.79
CA LEU A 382 6.01 -32.70 -22.42
C LEU A 382 7.00 -32.10 -21.43
N GLU A 383 8.28 -32.45 -21.48
CA GLU A 383 9.32 -31.85 -20.64
C GLU A 383 9.44 -30.35 -20.88
N GLY A 384 9.35 -29.91 -22.14
CA GLY A 384 9.29 -28.48 -22.47
C GLY A 384 8.05 -27.78 -21.92
N ILE A 385 6.87 -28.41 -21.95
CA ILE A 385 5.64 -27.87 -21.34
C ILE A 385 5.80 -27.75 -19.82
N LEU A 386 6.30 -28.80 -19.16
CA LEU A 386 6.51 -28.84 -17.71
C LEU A 386 7.47 -27.74 -17.23
N ASN A 387 8.45 -27.37 -18.06
CA ASN A 387 9.44 -26.33 -17.76
C ASN A 387 9.12 -24.96 -18.39
N HIS A 388 7.95 -24.79 -19.03
CA HIS A 388 7.54 -23.58 -19.73
C HIS A 388 8.57 -23.09 -20.79
N GLU A 389 9.22 -24.02 -21.47
CA GLU A 389 10.21 -23.71 -22.50
C GLU A 389 9.57 -23.24 -23.81
N ASP A 390 10.31 -22.40 -24.54
CA ASP A 390 9.91 -22.04 -25.90
C ASP A 390 10.12 -23.23 -26.86
N LEU A 391 9.03 -23.90 -27.21
CA LEU A 391 9.03 -25.06 -28.08
C LEU A 391 9.12 -24.70 -29.58
N THR A 392 9.93 -23.70 -29.94
CA THR A 392 10.23 -23.35 -31.34
C THR A 392 11.21 -24.35 -31.97
N VAL A 393 10.99 -24.64 -33.27
CA VAL A 393 11.93 -25.42 -34.09
C VAL A 393 12.71 -24.43 -34.93
N LYS A 394 14.04 -24.49 -34.84
CA LYS A 394 14.94 -23.63 -35.62
C LYS A 394 15.80 -24.48 -36.55
N ASP A 395 15.95 -24.03 -37.78
CA ASP A 395 16.80 -24.64 -38.80
C ASP A 395 17.96 -23.70 -39.17
N PRO A 396 19.10 -24.24 -39.66
CA PRO A 396 20.17 -23.41 -40.21
C PRO A 396 19.66 -22.52 -41.34
N LYS A 397 20.03 -21.25 -41.31
CA LYS A 397 19.83 -20.34 -42.45
C LYS A 397 20.78 -20.77 -43.56
N LEU A 398 20.26 -21.07 -44.74
CA LEU A 398 21.08 -21.46 -45.90
C LEU A 398 21.41 -20.23 -46.76
N ASP A 399 22.60 -20.20 -47.36
CA ASP A 399 23.01 -19.22 -48.37
C ASP A 399 22.53 -19.61 -49.79
N GLU A 400 22.89 -18.80 -50.79
CA GLU A 400 22.52 -19.04 -52.20
C GLU A 400 23.06 -20.36 -52.77
N ASN A 401 24.06 -20.97 -52.12
CA ASN A 401 24.67 -22.25 -52.50
C ASN A 401 24.15 -23.44 -51.67
N GLY A 402 23.24 -23.20 -50.72
CA GLY A 402 22.69 -24.23 -49.84
C GLY A 402 23.58 -24.56 -48.63
N GLU A 403 24.61 -23.75 -48.33
CA GLU A 403 25.47 -23.95 -47.16
C GLU A 403 24.95 -23.17 -45.94
N PRO A 404 25.12 -23.68 -44.69
CA PRO A 404 24.71 -22.98 -43.48
C PRO A 404 25.45 -21.65 -43.30
N MET A 405 24.72 -20.54 -43.33
CA MET A 405 25.25 -19.22 -43.01
C MET A 405 25.79 -19.18 -41.58
N ARG A 406 26.96 -18.57 -41.40
CA ARG A 406 27.62 -18.42 -40.11
C ARG A 406 27.70 -16.96 -39.68
N ASP A 407 27.64 -16.72 -38.38
CA ASP A 407 27.82 -15.39 -37.80
C ASP A 407 29.31 -15.00 -37.73
N SER A 408 29.60 -13.77 -37.26
CA SER A 408 30.97 -13.26 -37.12
C SER A 408 31.82 -14.01 -36.08
N ARG A 409 31.25 -14.98 -35.36
CA ARG A 409 31.90 -15.84 -34.37
C ARG A 409 31.91 -17.32 -34.81
N ASP A 410 31.69 -17.59 -36.09
CA ASP A 410 31.66 -18.93 -36.70
C ASP A 410 30.51 -19.84 -36.24
N ASN A 411 29.44 -19.29 -35.62
CA ASN A 411 28.27 -20.07 -35.25
C ASN A 411 27.23 -20.10 -36.38
N ILE A 412 26.56 -21.25 -36.56
CA ILE A 412 25.47 -21.39 -37.54
C ILE A 412 24.29 -20.48 -37.14
N ILE A 413 23.90 -19.59 -38.05
CA ILE A 413 22.72 -18.74 -37.90
C ILE A 413 21.48 -19.61 -37.99
N LYS A 414 20.64 -19.59 -36.97
CA LYS A 414 19.40 -20.39 -36.91
C LYS A 414 18.18 -19.50 -37.17
N VAL A 415 17.32 -19.89 -38.10
CA VAL A 415 16.04 -19.24 -38.40
C VAL A 415 14.90 -20.15 -37.95
N THR A 416 13.82 -19.56 -37.46
CA THR A 416 12.64 -20.30 -37.02
C THR A 416 11.98 -21.00 -38.20
N ASN A 417 11.83 -22.31 -38.11
CA ASN A 417 10.99 -23.07 -39.03
C ASN A 417 9.54 -22.93 -38.59
N HIS A 418 8.78 -22.06 -39.27
CA HIS A 418 7.39 -21.78 -38.92
C HIS A 418 6.47 -22.99 -39.09
N GLU A 419 6.72 -23.87 -40.06
CA GLU A 419 5.90 -25.05 -40.31
C GLU A 419 6.07 -26.10 -39.20
N GLU A 420 7.31 -26.49 -38.93
CA GLU A 420 7.65 -27.46 -37.87
C GLU A 420 7.29 -26.90 -36.48
N THR A 421 7.48 -25.59 -36.26
CA THR A 421 7.02 -24.93 -35.03
C THR A 421 5.50 -25.01 -34.89
N LYS A 422 4.74 -24.76 -35.95
CA LYS A 422 3.27 -24.88 -35.91
C LYS A 422 2.82 -26.32 -35.62
N ALA A 423 3.53 -27.31 -36.16
CA ALA A 423 3.28 -28.73 -35.89
C ALA A 423 3.52 -29.06 -34.40
N VAL A 424 4.64 -28.63 -33.83
CA VAL A 424 4.95 -28.80 -32.39
C VAL A 424 3.91 -28.10 -31.52
N GLN A 425 3.53 -26.86 -31.84
CA GLN A 425 2.50 -26.11 -31.11
C GLN A 425 1.11 -26.78 -31.18
N SER A 426 0.81 -27.50 -32.26
CA SER A 426 -0.41 -28.32 -32.35
C SER A 426 -0.38 -29.48 -31.35
N MET A 427 0.78 -30.16 -31.23
CA MET A 427 0.96 -31.24 -30.26
C MET A 427 0.93 -30.74 -28.82
N VAL A 428 1.49 -29.56 -28.53
CA VAL A 428 1.38 -28.91 -27.21
C VAL A 428 -0.08 -28.76 -26.79
N ARG A 429 -0.91 -28.14 -27.63
CA ARG A 429 -2.35 -27.98 -27.35
C ARG A 429 -3.06 -29.31 -27.15
N LYS A 430 -2.69 -30.34 -27.93
CA LYS A 430 -3.27 -31.68 -27.81
C LYS A 430 -2.92 -32.32 -26.47
N ILE A 431 -1.66 -32.20 -26.01
CA ILE A 431 -1.21 -32.71 -24.71
C ILE A 431 -1.89 -31.95 -23.57
N GLU A 432 -1.94 -30.62 -23.63
CA GLU A 432 -2.60 -29.80 -22.62
C GLU A 432 -4.09 -30.11 -22.50
N SER A 433 -4.79 -30.26 -23.63
CA SER A 433 -6.21 -30.65 -23.65
C SER A 433 -6.41 -32.04 -23.05
N ALA A 434 -5.60 -33.01 -23.47
CA ALA A 434 -5.65 -34.37 -22.92
C ALA A 434 -5.37 -34.41 -21.42
N TRP A 435 -4.52 -33.51 -20.91
CA TRP A 435 -4.24 -33.35 -19.49
C TRP A 435 -5.45 -32.79 -18.74
N GLN A 436 -6.08 -31.72 -19.24
CA GLN A 436 -7.28 -31.14 -18.60
C GLN A 436 -8.42 -32.17 -18.50
N ASP A 437 -8.66 -32.94 -19.57
CA ASP A 437 -9.69 -33.97 -19.60
C ASP A 437 -9.38 -35.15 -18.67
N TRP A 438 -8.09 -35.37 -18.37
CA TRP A 438 -7.62 -36.52 -17.62
C TRP A 438 -7.48 -36.22 -16.13
N ILE A 439 -6.95 -35.05 -15.75
CA ILE A 439 -6.43 -34.79 -14.40
C ILE A 439 -7.48 -34.98 -13.31
N PHE A 440 -8.74 -34.59 -13.55
CA PHE A 440 -9.84 -34.78 -12.61
C PHE A 440 -10.77 -35.95 -12.94
N LYS A 441 -10.47 -36.76 -13.97
CA LYS A 441 -11.36 -37.85 -14.40
C LYS A 441 -11.48 -38.95 -13.35
N ASP A 442 -10.38 -39.27 -12.69
CA ASP A 442 -10.30 -40.27 -11.63
C ASP A 442 -10.73 -39.68 -10.26
N PRO A 443 -11.67 -40.31 -9.52
CA PRO A 443 -12.17 -39.79 -8.24
C PRO A 443 -11.11 -39.67 -7.14
N ASP A 444 -10.20 -40.64 -7.05
CA ASP A 444 -9.19 -40.68 -5.99
C ASP A 444 -8.15 -39.58 -6.23
N ARG A 445 -7.64 -39.47 -7.45
CA ARG A 445 -6.76 -38.38 -7.88
C ARG A 445 -7.41 -37.02 -7.71
N ARG A 446 -8.70 -36.89 -8.07
CA ARG A 446 -9.45 -35.64 -7.91
C ARG A 446 -9.47 -35.21 -6.45
N THR A 447 -9.75 -36.14 -5.54
CA THR A 447 -9.81 -35.84 -4.10
C THR A 447 -8.47 -35.33 -3.59
N VAL A 448 -7.37 -36.05 -3.90
CA VAL A 448 -6.01 -35.66 -3.50
C VAL A 448 -5.64 -34.27 -4.01
N LEU A 449 -5.93 -33.97 -5.29
CA LEU A 449 -5.59 -32.67 -5.90
C LEU A 449 -6.44 -31.53 -5.33
N VAL A 450 -7.74 -31.74 -5.13
CA VAL A 450 -8.64 -30.74 -4.55
C VAL A 450 -8.20 -30.42 -3.12
N ASP A 451 -7.92 -31.43 -2.32
CA ASP A 451 -7.49 -31.23 -0.93
C ASP A 451 -6.13 -30.53 -0.87
N LYS A 452 -5.19 -30.92 -1.74
CA LYS A 452 -3.88 -30.26 -1.80
C LYS A 452 -3.99 -28.80 -2.24
N TYR A 453 -4.81 -28.52 -3.24
CA TYR A 453 -5.06 -27.16 -3.70
C TYR A 453 -5.64 -26.30 -2.57
N ASN A 454 -6.65 -26.82 -1.88
CA ASN A 454 -7.29 -26.09 -0.78
C ASN A 454 -6.35 -25.89 0.41
N GLU A 455 -5.45 -26.84 0.68
CA GLU A 455 -4.43 -26.72 1.70
C GLU A 455 -3.42 -25.61 1.38
N VAL A 456 -2.91 -25.57 0.13
CA VAL A 456 -1.84 -24.66 -0.27
C VAL A 456 -2.35 -23.26 -0.58
N PHE A 457 -3.49 -23.14 -1.28
CA PHE A 457 -3.95 -21.88 -1.85
C PHE A 457 -5.21 -21.33 -1.18
N ASN A 458 -6.12 -22.19 -0.70
CA ASN A 458 -7.40 -21.77 -0.11
C ASN A 458 -7.37 -21.76 1.43
N SER A 459 -6.26 -21.31 2.03
CA SER A 459 -6.09 -21.33 3.49
C SER A 459 -6.04 -19.96 4.14
N ILE A 460 -5.89 -18.90 3.34
CA ILE A 460 -5.76 -17.54 3.84
C ILE A 460 -7.14 -16.89 3.90
N ARG A 461 -7.56 -16.47 5.10
CA ARG A 461 -8.70 -15.58 5.31
C ARG A 461 -8.20 -14.14 5.44
N HIS A 462 -8.83 -13.22 4.73
CA HIS A 462 -8.57 -11.78 4.90
C HIS A 462 -9.17 -11.28 6.22
N ARG A 463 -8.61 -10.19 6.75
CA ARG A 463 -9.14 -9.56 7.96
C ARG A 463 -10.54 -9.01 7.72
N GLU A 464 -11.49 -9.55 8.46
CA GLU A 464 -12.89 -9.15 8.46
C GLU A 464 -13.21 -8.60 9.85
N TYR A 465 -13.84 -7.43 9.87
CA TYR A 465 -14.26 -6.77 11.10
C TYR A 465 -15.75 -7.02 11.28
N ASP A 466 -16.13 -7.58 12.41
CA ASP A 466 -17.51 -7.67 12.85
C ASP A 466 -17.77 -6.52 13.82
N GLY A 467 -18.85 -5.78 13.62
CA GLY A 467 -19.32 -4.76 14.56
C GLY A 467 -20.70 -5.05 15.12
N SER A 468 -21.21 -6.27 14.96
CA SER A 468 -22.54 -6.69 15.41
C SER A 468 -22.75 -6.46 16.91
N HIS A 469 -21.69 -6.61 17.69
CA HIS A 469 -21.62 -6.39 19.13
C HIS A 469 -21.55 -4.91 19.52
N LEU A 470 -21.24 -3.98 18.61
CA LEU A 470 -21.10 -2.55 18.95
C LEU A 470 -22.41 -1.95 19.45
N ASN A 471 -22.37 -1.37 20.64
CA ASN A 471 -23.44 -0.59 21.23
C ASN A 471 -23.22 0.89 20.91
N PHE A 472 -24.24 1.54 20.33
CA PHE A 472 -24.18 2.94 19.91
C PHE A 472 -25.04 3.80 20.84
N VAL A 473 -24.51 4.07 22.04
CA VAL A 473 -25.21 4.87 23.08
C VAL A 473 -25.35 6.31 22.59
N GLY A 474 -26.56 6.87 22.68
CA GLY A 474 -26.85 8.24 22.20
C GLY A 474 -27.22 8.35 20.72
N MET A 475 -27.21 7.24 19.97
CA MET A 475 -27.73 7.23 18.59
C MET A 475 -29.27 7.34 18.59
N ASN A 476 -29.82 8.08 17.63
CA ASN A 476 -31.27 8.20 17.46
C ASN A 476 -31.92 6.81 17.28
N SER A 477 -32.90 6.49 18.14
CA SER A 477 -33.59 5.19 18.17
C SER A 477 -34.35 4.85 16.88
N ASP A 478 -34.66 5.86 16.05
CA ASP A 478 -35.35 5.66 14.78
C ASP A 478 -34.41 5.16 13.65
N ILE A 479 -33.10 5.14 13.89
CA ILE A 479 -32.09 4.77 12.89
C ILE A 479 -31.41 3.47 13.31
N THR A 480 -31.64 2.39 12.55
CA THR A 480 -30.94 1.12 12.72
C THR A 480 -29.80 0.98 11.71
N LEU A 481 -28.56 0.90 12.20
CA LEU A 481 -27.40 0.65 11.34
C LEU A 481 -27.46 -0.75 10.72
N LYS A 482 -27.17 -0.81 9.41
CA LYS A 482 -27.02 -2.08 8.68
C LYS A 482 -25.69 -2.74 9.05
N GLU A 483 -25.61 -4.05 8.85
CA GLU A 483 -24.42 -4.88 9.16
C GLU A 483 -23.13 -4.29 8.57
N HIS A 484 -23.14 -3.88 7.28
CA HIS A 484 -21.96 -3.29 6.65
C HIS A 484 -21.53 -1.95 7.27
N GLN A 485 -22.46 -1.21 7.89
CA GLN A 485 -22.16 0.04 8.58
C GLN A 485 -21.52 -0.24 9.93
N LYS A 486 -22.04 -1.21 10.68
CA LYS A 486 -21.45 -1.66 11.95
C LYS A 486 -20.03 -2.21 11.75
N ASN A 487 -19.84 -3.05 10.72
CA ASN A 487 -18.53 -3.62 10.39
C ASN A 487 -17.54 -2.54 9.93
N ALA A 488 -18.03 -1.50 9.24
CA ALA A 488 -17.23 -0.33 8.88
C ALA A 488 -16.78 0.47 10.11
N VAL A 489 -17.64 0.63 11.12
CA VAL A 489 -17.25 1.25 12.40
C VAL A 489 -16.24 0.38 13.12
N ALA A 490 -16.48 -0.94 13.25
CA ALA A 490 -15.53 -1.86 13.87
C ALA A 490 -14.14 -1.82 13.19
N ARG A 491 -14.11 -1.71 11.87
CA ARG A 491 -12.88 -1.50 11.11
C ARG A 491 -12.18 -0.19 11.47
N ALA A 492 -12.92 0.90 11.63
CA ALA A 492 -12.34 2.17 12.05
C ALA A 492 -11.78 2.12 13.48
N LEU A 493 -12.50 1.45 14.39
CA LEU A 493 -12.11 1.31 15.80
C LEU A 493 -10.89 0.39 15.98
N TYR A 494 -10.89 -0.79 15.36
CA TYR A 494 -9.83 -1.80 15.56
C TYR A 494 -8.71 -1.73 14.53
N GLY A 495 -8.97 -1.17 13.34
CA GLY A 495 -8.04 -1.15 12.22
C GLY A 495 -7.31 0.18 12.01
N GLY A 496 -7.61 1.21 12.80
CA GLY A 496 -7.03 2.55 12.68
C GLY A 496 -7.46 3.27 11.39
N ASN A 497 -6.50 3.78 10.61
CA ASN A 497 -6.76 4.55 9.39
C ASN A 497 -7.62 3.77 8.37
N THR A 498 -8.87 4.22 8.22
CA THR A 498 -9.90 3.47 7.47
C THR A 498 -10.52 4.31 6.35
N MET A 499 -10.52 3.76 5.13
CA MET A 499 -11.22 4.33 3.97
C MET A 499 -12.57 3.63 3.77
N LEU A 500 -13.66 4.41 3.79
CA LEU A 500 -15.02 3.92 3.56
C LEU A 500 -15.48 4.17 2.12
N ALA A 501 -15.11 3.27 1.21
CA ALA A 501 -15.42 3.34 -0.22
C ALA A 501 -16.81 2.77 -0.58
N HIS A 502 -17.87 3.13 0.16
CA HIS A 502 -19.23 2.69 -0.18
C HIS A 502 -19.86 3.52 -1.30
N CYS A 503 -20.81 2.97 -2.05
CA CYS A 503 -21.58 3.69 -3.07
C CYS A 503 -22.33 4.93 -2.49
N VAL A 504 -22.69 5.88 -3.35
CA VAL A 504 -23.57 7.01 -2.97
C VAL A 504 -24.93 6.45 -2.52
N GLY A 505 -25.49 6.96 -1.42
CA GLY A 505 -26.74 6.46 -0.83
C GLY A 505 -26.61 5.25 0.11
N ALA A 506 -25.41 4.65 0.25
CA ALA A 506 -25.18 3.51 1.15
C ALA A 506 -25.09 3.88 2.66
N GLY A 507 -25.38 5.14 3.01
CA GLY A 507 -25.39 5.60 4.40
C GLY A 507 -24.02 5.99 4.99
N LYS A 508 -23.02 6.34 4.17
CA LYS A 508 -21.67 6.73 4.64
C LYS A 508 -21.68 7.86 5.69
N SER A 509 -22.53 8.86 5.51
CA SER A 509 -22.63 9.99 6.45
C SER A 509 -23.12 9.52 7.82
N VAL A 510 -24.11 8.62 7.84
CA VAL A 510 -24.66 8.01 9.06
C VAL A 510 -23.66 7.07 9.72
N THR A 511 -22.77 6.43 8.95
CA THR A 511 -21.68 5.60 9.51
C THR A 511 -20.53 6.43 10.08
N ARG A 512 -20.39 7.69 9.68
CA ARG A 512 -19.33 8.60 10.15
C ARG A 512 -19.78 9.39 11.39
N SER A 513 -21.02 9.85 11.41
CA SER A 513 -21.65 10.51 12.55
C SER A 513 -21.77 9.55 13.72
#